data_AF-A0A804JJM9-F1
#
_entry.id   AF-A0A804JJM9-F1
#
_cell.length_a   1.000
_cell.length_b   1.000
_cell.length_c   1.000
_cell.angle_alpha   90.00
_cell.angle_beta   90.00
_cell.angle_gamma   90.00
#
_symmetry.space_group_name_H-M   'P 1'
#
loop_
_entity.id
_entity.type
_entity.pdbx_description
1 polymer ?
#
loop_
_entity_poly.entity_id
_entity_poly.type
_entity_poly.pdbx_seq_one_letter_code
_entity_poly.pdbx_strand_id
1 'polypeptide(L)'
;MGESATTSYSSSPSGYGIGPPWLFRGRALYQLHLVKAEIARAFIPKELKLVEAFGYTLGGLFLAHYDDSPAGVFDELVVIAGIVWNPPTSCAWASRVLVNSHEACRHGRKEIGLPSHVAIFSKRDAKASDQPLYKQRTSFIHSKPKEHSEIQVLEMEDYSQTSICNISLPFAGDRWMGPKIRISLPSFSGQTTHNPQLLKYSCQIEC
;
A
#
# COMPACT_ATOMS: atom_id res chain seq x y z
N MET A 1 -25.69 50.99 -11.13
CA MET A 1 -24.44 50.62 -11.83
C MET A 1 -23.32 50.65 -10.79
N GLY A 2 -22.66 49.56 -10.41
CA GLY A 2 -22.61 48.23 -11.01
C GLY A 2 -22.51 47.13 -9.94
N GLU A 3 -22.85 45.93 -10.39
CA GLU A 3 -22.99 44.69 -9.63
C GLU A 3 -21.66 44.10 -9.15
N SER A 4 -21.75 43.40 -8.02
CA SER A 4 -20.77 42.49 -7.46
C SER A 4 -20.32 41.43 -8.46
N ALA A 5 -19.01 41.25 -8.62
CA ALA A 5 -18.43 40.04 -9.19
C ALA A 5 -17.86 39.18 -8.06
N THR A 6 -18.67 38.26 -7.54
CA THR A 6 -18.19 37.15 -6.71
C THR A 6 -17.63 36.10 -7.65
N THR A 7 -16.30 36.07 -7.78
CA THR A 7 -15.60 35.04 -8.56
C THR A 7 -15.78 33.69 -7.88
N SER A 8 -16.74 32.90 -8.36
CA SER A 8 -16.86 31.50 -8.00
C SER A 8 -15.73 30.74 -8.70
N TYR A 9 -14.74 30.28 -7.91
CA TYR A 9 -13.83 29.24 -8.39
C TYR A 9 -14.66 27.99 -8.62
N SER A 10 -14.98 27.71 -9.88
CA SER A 10 -15.50 26.40 -10.28
C SER A 10 -14.39 25.39 -10.02
N SER A 11 -14.44 24.72 -8.88
CA SER A 11 -13.67 23.51 -8.64
C SER A 11 -14.07 22.51 -9.72
N SER A 12 -13.19 22.26 -10.68
CA SER A 12 -13.27 21.05 -11.51
C SER A 12 -13.49 19.88 -10.55
N PRO A 13 -14.48 19.00 -10.80
CA PRO A 13 -14.77 17.89 -9.90
C PRO A 13 -13.48 17.12 -9.66
N SER A 14 -13.19 16.83 -8.38
CA SER A 14 -12.09 15.92 -8.04
C SER A 14 -12.22 14.64 -8.88
N GLY A 15 -11.11 13.99 -9.22
CA GLY A 15 -11.15 12.78 -10.05
C GLY A 15 -12.09 11.72 -9.49
N TYR A 16 -12.24 11.67 -8.16
CA TYR A 16 -13.20 10.79 -7.48
C TYR A 16 -14.68 11.12 -7.72
N GLY A 17 -15.01 12.37 -8.08
CA GLY A 17 -16.38 12.84 -8.31
C GLY A 17 -17.08 12.20 -9.51
N ILE A 18 -16.34 11.51 -10.39
CA ILE A 18 -16.88 10.73 -11.51
C ILE A 18 -17.56 9.43 -11.01
N GLY A 19 -17.21 8.97 -9.80
CA GLY A 19 -17.69 7.72 -9.22
C GLY A 19 -16.95 6.48 -9.73
N PRO A 20 -17.23 5.29 -9.16
CA PRO A 20 -16.59 4.04 -9.56
C PRO A 20 -17.07 3.56 -10.95
N PRO A 21 -16.26 2.77 -11.68
CA PRO A 21 -14.94 2.28 -11.30
C PRO A 21 -13.85 3.36 -11.42
N TRP A 22 -13.08 3.52 -10.35
CA TRP A 22 -11.91 4.41 -10.35
C TRP A 22 -10.71 3.69 -10.95
N LEU A 23 -10.01 4.36 -11.86
CA LEU A 23 -8.84 3.81 -12.55
C LEU A 23 -7.56 4.29 -11.87
N PHE A 24 -6.69 3.35 -11.54
CA PHE A 24 -5.36 3.60 -11.01
C PHE A 24 -4.33 2.96 -11.94
N ARG A 25 -3.29 3.70 -12.32
CA ARG A 25 -2.16 3.19 -13.09
C ARG A 25 -0.86 3.54 -12.38
N GLY A 26 0.05 2.59 -12.39
CA GLY A 26 1.31 2.75 -11.68
C GLY A 26 2.12 1.47 -11.66
N ARG A 27 3.07 1.43 -10.72
CA ARG A 27 3.90 0.27 -10.43
C ARG A 27 3.69 -0.16 -8.99
N ALA A 28 3.73 -1.46 -8.76
CA ALA A 28 3.56 -2.01 -7.43
C ALA A 28 4.57 -3.13 -7.13
N LEU A 29 4.92 -3.24 -5.86
CA LEU A 29 5.69 -4.34 -5.28
C LEU A 29 4.83 -5.05 -4.24
N TYR A 30 4.69 -6.36 -4.41
CA TYR A 30 4.17 -7.24 -3.36
C TYR A 30 5.33 -7.94 -2.67
N GLN A 31 5.38 -7.84 -1.35
CA GLN A 31 6.29 -8.62 -0.52
C GLN A 31 5.48 -9.43 0.48
N LEU A 32 5.28 -10.71 0.16
CA LEU A 32 4.49 -11.63 0.97
C LEU A 32 5.33 -12.28 2.06
N HIS A 33 4.75 -12.45 3.25
CA HIS A 33 5.40 -13.12 4.38
C HIS A 33 4.42 -14.00 5.15
N LEU A 34 4.96 -14.97 5.88
CA LEU A 34 4.18 -15.69 6.89
C LEU A 34 4.06 -14.83 8.14
N VAL A 35 2.83 -14.56 8.53
CA VAL A 35 2.49 -13.84 9.77
C VAL A 35 1.91 -14.84 10.74
N LYS A 36 2.36 -14.84 12.00
CA LYS A 36 1.76 -15.69 13.02
C LYS A 36 0.28 -15.36 13.16
N ALA A 37 -0.57 -16.39 13.19
CA ALA A 37 -2.01 -16.26 13.30
C ALA A 37 -2.42 -15.43 14.53
N GLU A 38 -1.78 -15.66 15.67
CA GLU A 38 -2.03 -14.90 16.92
C GLU A 38 -1.83 -13.38 16.75
N ILE A 39 -0.83 -12.97 15.96
CA ILE A 39 -0.55 -11.57 15.67
C ILE A 39 -1.57 -11.02 14.67
N ALA A 40 -1.84 -11.76 13.59
CA ALA A 40 -2.84 -11.35 12.60
C ALA A 40 -4.22 -11.14 13.22
N ARG A 41 -4.61 -12.00 14.18
CA ARG A 41 -5.88 -11.93 14.91
C ARG A 41 -6.06 -10.69 15.77
N ALA A 42 -4.99 -9.99 16.15
CA ALA A 42 -5.11 -8.71 16.85
C ALA A 42 -5.65 -7.59 15.94
N PHE A 43 -5.48 -7.72 14.62
CA PHE A 43 -5.85 -6.69 13.63
C PHE A 43 -7.06 -7.07 12.77
N ILE A 44 -7.43 -8.35 12.74
CA ILE A 44 -8.51 -8.88 11.91
C ILE A 44 -9.77 -9.06 12.76
N PRO A 45 -10.93 -8.52 12.33
CA PRO A 45 -12.20 -8.71 13.02
C PRO A 45 -12.50 -10.17 13.35
N LYS A 46 -13.02 -10.42 14.56
CA LYS A 46 -13.24 -11.79 15.06
C LYS A 46 -14.28 -12.56 14.25
N GLU A 47 -15.20 -11.83 13.62
CA GLU A 47 -16.27 -12.38 12.79
C GLU A 47 -15.74 -12.95 11.47
N LEU A 48 -14.57 -12.48 11.02
CA LEU A 48 -13.93 -12.96 9.80
C LEU A 48 -13.08 -14.19 10.09
N LYS A 49 -13.30 -15.28 9.35
CA LYS A 49 -12.49 -16.49 9.48
C LYS A 49 -11.13 -16.27 8.83
N LEU A 50 -10.06 -16.37 9.61
CA LEU A 50 -8.69 -16.31 9.11
C LEU A 50 -8.36 -17.58 8.29
N VAL A 51 -7.67 -17.40 7.17
CA VAL A 51 -7.05 -18.48 6.41
C VAL A 51 -5.66 -18.70 6.98
N GLU A 52 -5.48 -19.79 7.71
CA GLU A 52 -4.23 -20.12 8.37
C GLU A 52 -3.88 -21.61 8.22
N ALA A 53 -2.58 -21.90 8.26
CA ALA A 53 -2.01 -23.23 8.31
C ALA A 53 -0.84 -23.24 9.30
N PHE A 54 -0.75 -24.25 10.15
CA PHE A 54 0.31 -24.41 11.15
C PHE A 54 0.50 -23.19 12.09
N GLY A 55 -0.56 -22.43 12.36
CA GLY A 55 -0.50 -21.22 13.19
C GLY A 55 0.03 -19.99 12.46
N TYR A 56 0.09 -20.00 11.13
CA TYR A 56 0.49 -18.87 10.30
C TYR A 56 -0.55 -18.58 9.23
N THR A 57 -0.66 -17.30 8.84
CA THR A 57 -1.42 -16.83 7.69
C THR A 57 -0.47 -16.13 6.71
N LEU A 58 -0.91 -15.98 5.46
CA LEU A 58 -0.19 -15.19 4.47
C LEU A 58 -0.52 -13.71 4.69
N GLY A 59 0.48 -12.92 5.05
CA GLY A 59 0.40 -11.47 5.11
C GLY A 59 1.46 -10.84 4.21
N GLY A 60 1.79 -9.58 4.48
CA GLY A 60 2.86 -8.91 3.76
C GLY A 60 2.67 -7.41 3.61
N LEU A 61 3.33 -6.86 2.60
CA LEU A 61 3.27 -5.46 2.23
C LEU A 61 2.93 -5.36 0.74
N PHE A 62 2.12 -4.36 0.41
CA PHE A 62 1.91 -3.90 -0.95
C PHE A 62 2.32 -2.43 -1.02
N LEU A 63 3.37 -2.15 -1.79
CA LEU A 63 3.88 -0.81 -2.01
C LEU A 63 3.60 -0.40 -3.46
N ALA A 64 2.84 0.65 -3.67
CA ALA A 64 2.48 1.16 -4.99
C ALA A 64 2.93 2.61 -5.18
N HIS A 65 3.36 2.92 -6.39
CA HIS A 65 3.56 4.27 -6.90
C HIS A 65 2.58 4.47 -8.06
N TYR A 66 1.58 5.31 -7.88
CA TYR A 66 0.58 5.61 -8.90
C TYR A 66 1.01 6.81 -9.72
N ASP A 67 1.13 6.60 -11.04
CA ASP A 67 1.44 7.65 -12.02
C ASP A 67 0.15 8.38 -12.48
N ASP A 68 -1.01 7.74 -12.37
CA ASP A 68 -2.32 8.27 -12.77
C ASP A 68 -3.41 7.68 -11.86
N SER A 69 -4.19 8.55 -11.22
CA SER A 69 -5.28 8.17 -10.33
C SER A 69 -6.28 9.32 -10.15
N PRO A 70 -7.48 9.07 -9.57
CA PRO A 70 -8.43 10.13 -9.25
C PRO A 70 -7.89 11.17 -8.25
N ALA A 71 -6.87 10.83 -7.47
CA ALA A 71 -6.19 11.71 -6.51
C ALA A 71 -4.89 12.33 -7.06
N GLY A 72 -4.60 12.16 -8.35
CA GLY A 72 -3.31 12.50 -8.96
C GLY A 72 -2.22 11.45 -8.66
N VAL A 73 -0.96 11.86 -8.76
CA VAL A 73 0.21 11.01 -8.47
C VAL A 73 0.39 10.86 -6.97
N PHE A 74 0.53 9.62 -6.47
CA PHE A 74 0.79 9.37 -5.06
C PHE A 74 1.40 7.99 -4.80
N ASP A 75 2.03 7.82 -3.63
CA ASP A 75 2.55 6.55 -3.13
C ASP A 75 1.59 5.96 -2.09
N GLU A 76 1.47 4.64 -2.09
CA GLU A 76 0.64 3.86 -1.16
C GLU A 76 1.41 2.68 -0.60
N LEU A 77 1.38 2.50 0.72
CA LEU A 77 1.85 1.30 1.40
C LEU A 77 0.70 0.67 2.18
N VAL A 78 0.34 -0.56 1.82
CA VAL A 78 -0.65 -1.38 2.51
C VAL A 78 0.05 -2.44 3.33
N VAL A 79 -0.24 -2.48 4.63
CA VAL A 79 0.16 -3.56 5.53
C VAL A 79 -0.94 -4.61 5.53
N ILE A 80 -0.61 -5.81 5.05
CA ILE A 80 -1.54 -6.95 4.97
C ILE A 80 -1.29 -7.84 6.19
N ALA A 81 -2.24 -7.84 7.14
CA ALA A 81 -2.13 -8.64 8.35
C ALA A 81 -2.33 -10.15 8.09
N GLY A 82 -3.17 -10.49 7.11
CA GLY A 82 -3.51 -11.87 6.80
C GLY A 82 -4.53 -12.01 5.68
N ILE A 83 -4.86 -13.24 5.32
CA ILE A 83 -5.92 -13.57 4.37
C ILE A 83 -7.16 -14.03 5.13
N VAL A 84 -8.33 -13.46 4.83
CA VAL A 84 -9.61 -13.84 5.43
C VAL A 84 -10.50 -14.56 4.41
N TRP A 85 -11.36 -15.45 4.91
CA TRP A 85 -12.34 -16.17 4.10
C TRP A 85 -13.47 -15.25 3.63
N ASN A 86 -13.76 -15.27 2.33
CA ASN A 86 -14.94 -14.66 1.70
C ASN A 86 -15.57 -15.69 0.75
N PRO A 87 -16.39 -16.63 1.25
CA PRO A 87 -16.87 -17.74 0.44
C PRO A 87 -17.46 -17.28 -0.91
N PRO A 88 -17.08 -17.89 -2.05
CA PRO A 88 -16.22 -19.08 -2.20
C PRO A 88 -14.70 -18.79 -2.29
N THR A 89 -14.26 -17.54 -2.14
CA THR A 89 -12.86 -17.10 -2.27
C THR A 89 -12.26 -16.66 -0.94
N SER A 90 -11.15 -15.92 -0.98
CA SER A 90 -10.54 -15.25 0.14
C SER A 90 -10.11 -13.83 -0.26
N CYS A 91 -9.77 -12.99 0.72
CA CYS A 91 -9.26 -11.65 0.46
C CYS A 91 -8.19 -11.24 1.47
N ALA A 92 -7.30 -10.34 1.06
CA ALA A 92 -6.31 -9.75 1.95
C ALA A 92 -6.97 -8.76 2.91
N TRP A 93 -6.60 -8.79 4.19
CA TRP A 93 -7.02 -7.81 5.18
C TRP A 93 -5.92 -6.76 5.37
N ALA A 94 -6.21 -5.53 4.96
CA ALA A 94 -5.35 -4.37 5.19
C ALA A 94 -5.52 -3.90 6.63
N SER A 95 -4.50 -4.08 7.47
CA SER A 95 -4.51 -3.57 8.86
C SER A 95 -4.11 -2.09 8.92
N ARG A 96 -3.35 -1.61 7.95
CA ARG A 96 -2.97 -0.21 7.83
C ARG A 96 -2.72 0.14 6.36
N VAL A 97 -3.10 1.36 5.96
CA VAL A 97 -2.81 1.92 4.64
C VAL A 97 -2.14 3.27 4.85
N LEU A 98 -0.98 3.50 4.25
CA LEU A 98 -0.23 4.75 4.35
C LEU A 98 -0.14 5.39 2.98
N VAL A 99 -0.50 6.67 2.86
CA VAL A 99 -0.47 7.39 1.56
C VAL A 99 0.08 8.80 1.72
N ASN A 100 0.78 9.32 0.71
CA ASN A 100 1.23 10.73 0.71
C ASN A 100 0.21 11.72 0.12
N SER A 101 -0.96 11.25 -0.32
CA SER A 101 -2.07 12.12 -0.75
C SER A 101 -3.16 12.21 0.33
N HIS A 102 -3.40 13.44 0.81
CA HIS A 102 -4.51 13.72 1.73
C HIS A 102 -5.88 13.41 1.11
N GLU A 103 -6.03 13.61 -0.20
CA GLU A 103 -7.26 13.31 -0.91
C GLU A 103 -7.52 11.79 -0.94
N ALA A 104 -6.50 11.01 -1.33
CA ALA A 104 -6.59 9.54 -1.34
C ALA A 104 -6.88 8.99 0.07
N CYS A 105 -6.21 9.54 1.10
CA CYS A 105 -6.46 9.16 2.49
C CYS A 105 -7.91 9.42 2.92
N ARG A 106 -8.41 10.63 2.64
CA ARG A 106 -9.78 11.02 2.97
C ARG A 106 -10.81 10.16 2.24
N HIS A 107 -10.61 9.92 0.94
CA HIS A 107 -11.50 9.09 0.13
C HIS A 107 -11.48 7.63 0.60
N GLY A 108 -10.29 7.06 0.80
CA GLY A 108 -10.12 5.70 1.31
C GLY A 108 -10.84 5.48 2.64
N ARG A 109 -10.77 6.43 3.58
CA ARG A 109 -11.50 6.39 4.85
C ARG A 109 -13.01 6.48 4.69
N LYS A 110 -13.49 7.47 3.92
CA LYS A 110 -14.91 7.84 3.87
C LYS A 110 -15.74 6.96 2.94
N GLU A 111 -15.23 6.66 1.76
CA GLU A 111 -15.98 5.92 0.74
C GLU A 111 -15.68 4.42 0.78
N ILE A 112 -14.42 4.07 1.06
CA ILE A 112 -13.94 2.68 1.00
C ILE A 112 -13.71 2.09 2.39
N GLY A 113 -13.83 2.83 3.49
CA GLY A 113 -13.63 2.30 4.84
C GLY A 113 -12.23 1.73 5.14
N LEU A 114 -11.19 2.21 4.46
CA LEU A 114 -9.81 1.78 4.69
C LEU A 114 -9.21 2.40 5.96
N PRO A 115 -8.29 1.70 6.66
CA PRO A 115 -7.51 2.25 7.76
C PRO A 115 -6.34 3.13 7.24
N SER A 116 -6.67 4.09 6.37
CA SER A 116 -5.69 4.97 5.72
C SER A 116 -5.13 6.01 6.68
N HIS A 117 -3.86 6.36 6.54
CA HIS A 117 -3.18 7.43 7.26
C HIS A 117 -2.25 8.18 6.31
N VAL A 118 -2.02 9.45 6.60
CA VAL A 118 -1.09 10.26 5.79
C VAL A 118 0.34 9.93 6.20
N ALA A 119 1.21 9.72 5.21
CA ALA A 119 2.61 9.41 5.42
C ALA A 119 3.50 10.11 4.40
N ILE A 120 4.77 10.28 4.76
CA ILE A 120 5.83 10.79 3.90
C ILE A 120 6.66 9.61 3.41
N PHE A 121 6.87 9.55 2.10
CA PHE A 121 7.70 8.57 1.43
C PHE A 121 8.98 9.26 0.97
N SER A 122 10.12 8.81 1.47
CA SER A 122 11.44 9.36 1.12
C SER A 122 12.28 8.28 0.46
N LYS A 123 12.61 8.48 -0.82
CA LYS A 123 13.53 7.60 -1.55
C LYS A 123 14.97 8.05 -1.31
N ARG A 124 15.82 7.12 -0.88
CA ARG A 124 17.26 7.30 -0.76
C ARG A 124 17.96 6.30 -1.65
N ASP A 125 18.90 6.76 -2.45
CA ASP A 125 19.79 5.87 -3.17
C ASP A 125 20.89 5.44 -2.18
N ALA A 126 20.98 4.14 -1.89
CA ALA A 126 22.05 3.63 -1.05
C ALA A 126 23.35 3.70 -1.85
N LYS A 127 24.19 4.68 -1.54
CA LYS A 127 25.58 4.66 -2.01
C LYS A 127 26.24 3.40 -1.46
N ALA A 128 26.89 2.64 -2.33
CA ALA A 128 27.66 1.46 -1.94
C ALA A 128 28.58 1.81 -0.77
N SER A 129 28.32 1.22 0.39
CA SER A 129 29.17 1.35 1.57
C SER A 129 30.39 0.45 1.35
N ASP A 130 31.56 1.06 1.16
CA ASP A 130 32.86 0.38 1.27
C ASP A 130 33.12 0.10 2.76
N GLN A 131 32.65 -1.05 3.27
CA GLN A 131 33.20 -1.63 4.48
C GLN A 131 34.10 -2.83 4.15
N PRO A 132 35.30 -2.92 4.76
CA PRO A 132 36.24 -3.99 4.47
C PRO A 132 35.72 -5.32 4.98
N LEU A 133 35.64 -6.28 4.06
CA LEU A 133 35.25 -7.67 4.26
C LEU A 133 36.15 -8.34 5.34
N TYR A 134 35.62 -8.57 6.53
CA TYR A 134 36.20 -9.56 7.44
C TYR A 134 36.04 -10.94 6.79
N LYS A 135 37.18 -11.62 6.61
CA LYS A 135 37.36 -12.86 5.86
C LYS A 135 36.44 -13.98 6.36
N GLN A 136 35.52 -14.42 5.50
CA GLN A 136 35.06 -15.80 5.53
C GLN A 136 35.10 -16.37 4.10
N ARG A 137 36.07 -17.28 3.89
CA ARG A 137 36.27 -18.04 2.66
C ARG A 137 35.10 -19.01 2.48
N THR A 138 34.33 -18.85 1.39
CA THR A 138 33.95 -19.91 0.46
C THR A 138 33.14 -19.36 -0.73
N SER A 139 33.41 -19.90 -1.92
CA SER A 139 32.62 -19.89 -3.17
C SER A 139 32.70 -18.66 -4.09
N PHE A 140 33.18 -18.92 -5.30
CA PHE A 140 33.28 -18.02 -6.45
C PHE A 140 31.92 -17.73 -7.08
N ILE A 141 31.34 -16.55 -6.80
CA ILE A 141 30.49 -15.79 -7.74
C ILE A 141 30.79 -14.32 -7.47
N HIS A 142 31.44 -13.63 -8.41
CA HIS A 142 31.56 -12.17 -8.37
C HIS A 142 30.18 -11.55 -8.66
N SER A 143 29.35 -11.35 -7.64
CA SER A 143 28.22 -10.44 -7.74
C SER A 143 28.74 -9.02 -7.57
N LYS A 144 28.54 -8.16 -8.58
CA LYS A 144 28.73 -6.71 -8.44
C LYS A 144 27.96 -6.22 -7.20
N PRO A 145 28.45 -5.17 -6.49
CA PRO A 145 27.66 -4.53 -5.45
C PRO A 145 26.29 -4.18 -6.04
N LYS A 146 25.22 -4.77 -5.50
CA LYS A 146 23.88 -4.40 -5.91
C LYS A 146 23.63 -3.02 -5.33
N GLU A 147 23.42 -2.05 -6.21
CA GLU A 147 22.84 -0.78 -5.82
C GLU A 147 21.47 -1.07 -5.22
N HIS A 148 21.17 -0.50 -4.07
CA HIS A 148 19.89 -0.69 -3.38
C HIS A 148 19.24 0.68 -3.26
N SER A 149 17.96 0.79 -3.57
CA SER A 149 17.17 1.99 -3.22
C SER A 149 16.43 1.70 -1.92
N GLU A 150 16.49 2.62 -0.97
CA GLU A 150 15.76 2.52 0.29
C GLU A 150 14.59 3.49 0.27
N ILE A 151 13.41 3.02 0.66
CA ILE A 151 12.23 3.87 0.86
C ILE A 151 11.95 3.93 2.35
N GLN A 152 12.11 5.11 2.93
CA GLN A 152 11.72 5.39 4.30
C GLN A 152 10.27 5.91 4.33
N VAL A 153 9.45 5.32 5.19
CA VAL A 153 8.05 5.72 5.38
C VAL A 153 7.87 6.28 6.79
N LEU A 154 7.44 7.54 6.85
CA LEU A 154 7.17 8.28 8.09
C LEU A 154 5.67 8.57 8.15
N GLU A 155 4.98 8.09 9.19
CA GLU A 155 3.58 8.43 9.38
C GLU A 155 3.44 9.81 10.04
N MET A 156 2.44 10.56 9.62
CA MET A 156 2.09 11.86 10.18
C MET A 156 0.86 11.73 11.07
N GLU A 157 1.03 11.98 12.37
CA GLU A 157 -0.07 12.19 13.31
C GLU A 157 0.02 13.62 13.84
N ASP A 158 -0.93 14.47 13.45
CA ASP A 158 -1.16 15.88 13.84
C ASP A 158 0.09 16.79 13.88
N TYR A 159 1.01 16.55 14.80
CA TYR A 159 2.26 17.32 15.02
C TYR A 159 3.52 16.47 15.20
N SER A 160 3.43 15.14 15.07
CA SER A 160 4.54 14.20 15.26
C SER A 160 4.75 13.34 14.02
N GLN A 161 6.02 13.04 13.75
CA GLN A 161 6.43 12.12 12.70
C GLN A 161 7.01 10.86 13.35
N THR A 162 6.42 9.70 13.04
CA THR A 162 6.91 8.42 13.54
C THR A 162 7.45 7.60 12.37
N SER A 163 8.71 7.16 12.47
CA SER A 163 9.28 6.26 11.47
C SER A 163 8.64 4.89 11.58
N ILE A 164 7.93 4.47 10.54
CA ILE A 164 7.21 3.20 10.53
C ILE A 164 8.12 2.08 10.05
N CYS A 165 8.72 2.26 8.87
CA CYS A 165 9.58 1.23 8.27
C CYS A 165 10.51 1.80 7.21
N ASN A 166 11.58 1.06 6.96
CA ASN A 166 12.45 1.23 5.80
C ASN A 166 12.31 0.00 4.92
N ILE A 167 12.07 0.21 3.63
CA ILE A 167 11.94 -0.85 2.64
C ILE A 167 13.15 -0.79 1.72
N SER A 168 13.99 -1.82 1.76
CA SER A 168 15.12 -1.96 0.85
C SER A 168 14.67 -2.64 -0.44
N LEU A 169 14.64 -1.87 -1.53
CA LEU A 169 14.34 -2.39 -2.85
C LEU A 169 15.62 -2.93 -3.50
N PRO A 170 15.61 -4.16 -4.04
CA PRO A 170 16.68 -4.58 -4.94
C PRO A 170 16.57 -3.71 -6.20
N PHE A 171 17.67 -3.09 -6.64
CA PHE A 171 17.69 -2.44 -7.96
C PHE A 171 17.54 -3.52 -9.02
N ALA A 172 16.32 -3.70 -9.49
CA ALA A 172 16.05 -4.38 -10.74
C ALA A 172 16.24 -3.34 -11.84
N GLY A 173 17.25 -3.49 -12.70
CA GLY A 173 17.33 -2.66 -13.90
C GLY A 173 16.01 -2.72 -14.69
N ASP A 174 15.80 -1.76 -15.59
CA ASP A 174 14.56 -1.52 -16.38
C ASP A 174 13.91 -2.73 -17.11
N ARG A 175 14.45 -3.94 -16.97
CA ARG A 175 14.08 -5.15 -17.71
C ARG A 175 13.39 -6.23 -16.89
N TRP A 176 12.96 -5.97 -15.66
CA TRP A 176 12.17 -6.96 -14.92
C TRP A 176 10.68 -6.78 -15.20
N MET A 177 10.24 -7.24 -16.38
CA MET A 177 8.81 -7.44 -16.63
C MET A 177 8.40 -8.75 -15.95
N GLY A 178 7.61 -8.65 -14.88
CA GLY A 178 6.93 -9.80 -14.28
C GLY A 178 5.97 -10.45 -15.29
N PRO A 179 5.44 -11.64 -14.98
CA PRO A 179 4.41 -12.26 -15.82
C PRO A 179 3.20 -11.33 -15.93
N LYS A 180 2.61 -11.24 -17.13
CA LYS A 180 1.36 -10.50 -17.30
C LYS A 180 0.26 -11.19 -16.50
N ILE A 181 -0.29 -10.51 -15.50
CA ILE A 181 -1.31 -11.05 -14.60
C ILE A 181 -2.57 -10.19 -14.66
N ARG A 182 -3.73 -10.86 -14.72
CA ARG A 182 -5.02 -10.20 -14.54
C ARG A 182 -5.74 -10.87 -13.38
N ILE A 183 -6.04 -10.10 -12.34
CA ILE A 183 -6.62 -10.61 -11.10
C ILE A 183 -7.86 -9.78 -10.78
N SER A 184 -8.95 -10.45 -10.39
CA SER A 184 -10.10 -9.82 -9.75
C SER A 184 -10.05 -10.14 -8.27
N LEU A 185 -9.75 -9.14 -7.45
CA LEU A 185 -9.63 -9.27 -6.00
C LEU A 185 -10.93 -8.78 -5.35
N PRO A 186 -11.77 -9.69 -4.81
CA PRO A 186 -12.77 -9.26 -3.85
C PRO A 186 -12.03 -8.72 -2.61
N SER A 187 -12.49 -7.58 -2.10
CA SER A 187 -11.87 -6.88 -1.00
C SER A 187 -12.90 -6.53 0.07
N PHE A 188 -12.44 -6.57 1.32
CA PHE A 188 -13.20 -6.18 2.48
C PHE A 188 -12.54 -5.00 3.18
N SER A 189 -13.36 -4.15 3.76
CA SER A 189 -12.92 -3.02 4.58
C SER A 189 -14.06 -2.60 5.51
N GLY A 190 -13.88 -1.48 6.20
CA GLY A 190 -14.83 -1.00 7.19
C GLY A 190 -14.42 -1.43 8.60
N GLN A 191 -15.38 -1.43 9.52
CA GLN A 191 -15.11 -1.40 10.96
C GLN A 191 -14.15 -0.25 11.36
N THR A 192 -14.28 0.89 10.68
CA THR A 192 -13.54 2.12 10.98
C THR A 192 -14.50 3.17 11.54
N THR A 193 -13.96 4.25 12.11
CA THR A 193 -14.77 5.37 12.63
C THR A 193 -15.71 5.95 11.58
N HIS A 194 -15.30 5.98 10.31
CA HIS A 194 -16.11 6.53 9.22
C HIS A 194 -17.06 5.50 8.61
N ASN A 195 -16.69 4.22 8.63
CA ASN A 195 -17.47 3.12 8.07
C ASN A 195 -17.53 1.96 9.08
N PRO A 196 -18.49 1.97 10.02
CA PRO A 196 -18.57 0.96 11.07
C PRO A 196 -19.00 -0.42 10.55
N GLN A 197 -19.67 -0.47 9.41
CA GLN A 197 -20.11 -1.71 8.76
C GLN A 197 -19.01 -2.30 7.88
N LEU A 198 -19.07 -3.61 7.65
CA LEU A 198 -18.19 -4.29 6.71
C LEU A 198 -18.61 -3.96 5.26
N LEU A 199 -17.71 -3.37 4.49
CA LEU A 199 -17.89 -3.08 3.08
C LEU A 199 -17.29 -4.20 2.23
N LYS A 200 -17.93 -4.47 1.07
CA LYS A 200 -17.45 -5.43 0.08
C LYS A 200 -17.37 -4.75 -1.28
N TYR A 201 -16.23 -4.90 -1.95
CA TYR A 201 -15.99 -4.32 -3.27
C TYR A 201 -15.01 -5.19 -4.04
N SER A 202 -14.84 -4.92 -5.33
CA SER A 202 -13.92 -5.66 -6.20
C SER A 202 -12.89 -4.72 -6.81
N CYS A 203 -11.63 -5.13 -6.77
CA CYS A 203 -10.54 -4.47 -7.50
C CYS A 203 -10.11 -5.35 -8.67
N GLN A 204 -9.97 -4.76 -9.86
CA GLN A 204 -9.39 -5.44 -11.02
C GLN A 204 -7.96 -4.93 -11.22
N ILE A 205 -7.00 -5.85 -11.17
CA ILE A 205 -5.59 -5.55 -11.36
C ILE A 205 -5.14 -6.18 -12.68
N GLU A 206 -4.46 -5.38 -13.48
CA GLU A 206 -3.71 -5.83 -14.67
C GLU A 206 -2.26 -5.34 -14.50
N CYS A 207 -1.30 -6.27 -14.48
CA CYS A 207 0.14 -5.99 -14.44
C CYS A 207 0.83 -6.64 -15.63
#